data_AF-A0A521TGD1-F1
#
_entry.id   AF-A0A521TGD1-F1
#
_cell.length_a   1.000
_cell.length_b   1.000
_cell.length_c   1.000
_cell.angle_alpha   90.00
_cell.angle_beta   90.00
_cell.angle_gamma   90.00
#
_symmetry.space_group_name_H-M   'P 1'
#
loop_
_entity.id
_entity.type
_entity.pdbx_description
1 polymer ?
#
loop_
_entity_poly.entity_id
_entity_poly.type
_entity_poly.pdbx_seq_one_letter_code
_entity_poly.pdbx_strand_id
1 'polypeptide(L)'
;MARSLGPSGRDDARAARTCTSCGGSDRPGSHRPDTPRAEVCSPRSDRRLPAYVGFLFDPAVFVRSWIGGLRAGLLLHDSDAAPRGGRGREERVMAPDGSRSPGRAARRALYTTAGSGNVSIARGGDSARSTAAAVEERPGMTSKAGWEQIGDAGAWKNTTVGVGSKGRLFTVESSGKLYATSARTGGWDEVGSGYNTQHLAIDGDHLYAIEADGTLYRVEAETGAWSQLGKKGDWKGTTAAVAIDGYLYTVSDNTLYETDLSDGSWEVLGEEGDEDDGWDTRFLFADDDTLYSLESDGSLYEIDGDDGSWTQIGNEGDWKGTRTLATLDGHLYSVEESGVLYKTNLSTGQWEEYGSADDFGATQLLFGTGKAVYSIEENGNLYKLDL
;
A
#
# COMPACT_ATOMS: atom_id res chain seq x y z
N MET A 1 -5.24 -39.01 47.47
CA MET A 1 -4.96 -40.43 47.15
C MET A 1 -6.28 -41.16 46.96
N ALA A 2 -6.37 -42.05 45.96
CA ALA A 2 -7.33 -43.18 45.86
C ALA A 2 -8.86 -42.89 45.86
N ARG A 3 -9.73 -43.63 45.16
CA ARG A 3 -9.64 -44.49 43.94
C ARG A 3 -11.06 -45.04 43.64
N SER A 4 -11.41 -45.22 42.36
CA SER A 4 -12.30 -46.31 41.84
C SER A 4 -13.79 -46.30 42.31
N LEU A 5 -14.82 -46.70 41.54
CA LEU A 5 -14.99 -47.86 40.66
C LEU A 5 -16.08 -47.62 39.58
N GLY A 6 -15.94 -48.22 38.39
CA GLY A 6 -17.07 -48.66 37.53
C GLY A 6 -17.43 -50.13 37.84
N PRO A 7 -18.02 -50.96 36.95
CA PRO A 7 -18.46 -50.79 35.55
C PRO A 7 -20.02 -50.92 35.44
N SER A 8 -20.75 -51.09 34.33
CA SER A 8 -20.59 -51.81 33.04
C SER A 8 -21.70 -51.31 32.07
N GLY A 9 -21.55 -51.42 30.75
CA GLY A 9 -21.99 -52.58 29.94
C GLY A 9 -22.39 -52.10 28.54
N ARG A 10 -22.30 -52.97 27.51
CA ARG A 10 -22.50 -52.64 26.09
C ARG A 10 -23.95 -52.92 25.63
N ASP A 11 -24.37 -52.33 24.51
CA ASP A 11 -24.62 -53.11 23.27
C ASP A 11 -24.99 -52.22 22.06
N ASP A 12 -24.58 -52.65 20.87
CA ASP A 12 -24.81 -52.00 19.57
C ASP A 12 -26.15 -52.42 18.95
N ALA A 13 -26.84 -51.52 18.24
CA ALA A 13 -27.80 -51.90 17.20
C ALA A 13 -28.01 -50.81 16.13
N ARG A 14 -27.69 -51.15 14.87
CA ARG A 14 -28.22 -50.46 13.67
C ARG A 14 -29.68 -50.88 13.45
N ALA A 15 -30.54 -49.94 13.10
CA ALA A 15 -31.74 -50.20 12.30
C ALA A 15 -32.05 -49.00 11.39
N ALA A 16 -32.69 -49.26 10.25
CA ALA A 16 -32.96 -48.27 9.21
C ALA A 16 -34.38 -48.38 8.67
N ARG A 17 -34.86 -47.32 7.99
CA ARG A 17 -36.18 -47.21 7.33
C ARG A 17 -37.32 -47.10 8.37
N THR A 18 -38.41 -46.37 8.17
CA THR A 18 -39.16 -46.06 6.94
C THR A 18 -39.95 -44.76 7.12
N CYS A 19 -40.24 -44.04 6.04
CA CYS A 19 -41.48 -43.24 5.95
C CYS A 19 -42.10 -43.41 4.56
N THR A 20 -43.42 -43.57 4.55
CA THR A 20 -44.21 -43.99 3.39
C THR A 20 -45.30 -42.95 3.14
N SER A 21 -45.45 -42.46 1.91
CA SER A 21 -46.72 -42.45 1.16
C SER A 21 -46.65 -41.54 -0.04
N CYS A 22 -47.25 -41.98 -1.14
CA CYS A 22 -47.42 -41.21 -2.37
C CYS A 22 -48.90 -40.83 -2.50
N GLY A 23 -49.18 -39.60 -2.92
CA GLY A 23 -50.46 -39.19 -3.53
C GLY A 23 -50.19 -38.79 -4.97
N GLY A 24 -50.80 -39.48 -5.94
CA GLY A 24 -50.51 -39.28 -7.36
C GLY A 24 -51.55 -38.45 -8.10
N SER A 25 -51.23 -38.08 -9.34
CA SER A 25 -52.21 -37.97 -10.43
C SER A 25 -51.51 -38.09 -11.80
N ASP A 26 -52.14 -38.79 -12.73
CA ASP A 26 -51.58 -39.10 -14.05
C ASP A 26 -51.75 -37.94 -15.06
N ARG A 27 -50.78 -37.77 -15.97
CA ARG A 27 -50.97 -38.03 -17.42
C ARG A 27 -49.66 -37.83 -18.24
N PRO A 28 -49.57 -38.41 -19.47
CA PRO A 28 -48.28 -38.76 -20.09
C PRO A 28 -47.84 -37.84 -21.24
N GLY A 29 -46.55 -37.85 -21.56
CA GLY A 29 -46.05 -37.28 -22.83
C GLY A 29 -44.53 -37.29 -23.01
N SER A 30 -44.03 -38.09 -23.97
CA SER A 30 -42.73 -37.98 -24.66
C SER A 30 -41.42 -38.35 -23.90
N HIS A 31 -40.63 -39.23 -24.53
CA HIS A 31 -39.22 -39.49 -24.21
C HIS A 31 -38.29 -38.37 -24.69
N ARG A 32 -37.29 -38.01 -23.87
CA ARG A 32 -35.89 -37.76 -24.30
C ARG A 32 -34.94 -38.28 -23.19
N PRO A 33 -33.75 -38.82 -23.53
CA PRO A 33 -32.79 -39.31 -22.53
C PRO A 33 -32.01 -38.17 -21.88
N ASP A 34 -31.57 -38.41 -20.64
CA ASP A 34 -30.85 -37.45 -19.80
C ASP A 34 -29.44 -37.14 -20.31
N THR A 35 -29.06 -35.86 -20.26
CA THR A 35 -27.67 -35.40 -20.19
C THR A 35 -27.38 -34.86 -18.80
N PRO A 36 -26.29 -35.28 -18.13
CA PRO A 36 -25.99 -34.82 -16.78
C PRO A 36 -25.67 -33.31 -16.77
N ARG A 37 -26.29 -32.57 -15.85
CA ARG A 37 -25.91 -31.19 -15.54
C ARG A 37 -24.52 -31.21 -14.90
N ALA A 38 -23.53 -30.66 -15.62
CA ALA A 38 -22.26 -30.31 -14.99
C ALA A 38 -22.48 -29.10 -14.08
N GLU A 39 -22.12 -29.23 -12.79
CA GLU A 39 -21.99 -28.08 -11.90
C GLU A 39 -20.79 -27.25 -12.38
N VAL A 40 -21.08 -26.09 -12.96
CA VAL A 40 -20.04 -25.12 -13.32
C VAL A 40 -19.63 -24.39 -12.06
N CYS A 41 -18.57 -24.86 -11.41
CA CYS A 41 -17.81 -24.04 -10.47
C CYS A 41 -17.27 -22.82 -11.22
N SER A 42 -17.93 -21.68 -11.08
CA SER A 42 -17.40 -20.40 -11.53
C SER A 42 -16.10 -20.12 -10.77
N PRO A 43 -14.98 -19.81 -11.45
CA PRO A 43 -13.77 -19.38 -10.75
C PRO A 43 -14.05 -18.09 -9.99
N ARG A 44 -13.54 -18.00 -8.75
CA ARG A 44 -13.38 -16.69 -8.08
C ARG A 44 -12.55 -15.81 -9.03
N SER A 45 -13.04 -14.61 -9.32
CA SER A 45 -12.17 -13.57 -9.87
C SER A 45 -11.36 -13.03 -8.70
N ASP A 46 -10.07 -13.41 -8.64
CA ASP A 46 -9.08 -12.59 -7.95
C ASP A 46 -9.14 -11.19 -8.58
N ARG A 47 -9.58 -10.20 -7.79
CA ARG A 47 -9.37 -8.79 -8.05
C ARG A 47 -8.55 -8.30 -6.87
N ARG A 48 -7.24 -8.25 -7.07
CA ARG A 48 -6.27 -7.71 -6.13
C ARG A 48 -5.91 -6.32 -6.62
N LEU A 49 -6.06 -5.33 -5.76
CA LEU A 49 -5.70 -3.95 -6.04
C LEU A 49 -4.60 -3.57 -5.05
N PRO A 50 -3.33 -3.44 -5.49
CA PRO A 50 -2.33 -2.80 -4.66
C PRO A 50 -2.66 -1.31 -4.58
N ALA A 51 -2.75 -0.78 -3.37
CA ALA A 51 -2.82 0.64 -3.06
C ALA A 51 -1.51 1.09 -2.43
N TYR A 52 -1.08 2.34 -2.69
CA TYR A 52 0.27 2.78 -2.35
C TYR A 52 0.34 4.23 -1.85
N VAL A 53 1.46 4.56 -1.20
CA VAL A 53 1.71 5.69 -0.29
C VAL A 53 2.50 6.81 -0.96
N GLY A 54 2.21 8.06 -0.60
CA GLY A 54 3.07 9.19 -0.98
C GLY A 54 4.06 9.63 0.11
N PHE A 55 5.25 10.08 -0.30
CA PHE A 55 6.41 10.34 0.55
C PHE A 55 6.62 11.80 0.96
N LEU A 56 7.06 12.01 2.20
CA LEU A 56 7.79 13.21 2.60
C LEU A 56 9.30 13.02 2.44
N PHE A 57 9.94 13.94 1.71
CA PHE A 57 11.39 14.06 1.65
C PHE A 57 11.85 15.04 2.73
N ASP A 58 12.49 14.57 3.82
CA ASP A 58 13.15 15.47 4.78
C ASP A 58 14.65 15.66 4.43
N PRO A 59 15.04 16.80 3.84
CA PRO A 59 16.45 17.09 3.55
C PRO A 59 17.31 17.33 4.81
N ALA A 60 16.73 17.46 6.01
CA ALA A 60 17.49 17.69 7.24
C ALA A 60 18.26 16.46 7.74
N VAL A 61 17.80 15.24 7.44
CA VAL A 61 18.44 13.99 7.88
C VAL A 61 19.82 13.79 7.23
N PHE A 62 19.99 14.20 5.96
CA PHE A 62 21.22 13.94 5.19
C PHE A 62 22.42 14.85 5.57
N VAL A 63 22.20 15.95 6.30
CA VAL A 63 23.29 16.90 6.64
C VAL A 63 24.07 16.49 7.89
N ARG A 64 23.59 15.53 8.69
CA ARG A 64 24.21 15.19 9.99
C ARG A 64 25.28 14.08 9.96
N SER A 65 25.46 13.35 8.85
CA SER A 65 26.48 12.28 8.77
C SER A 65 27.88 12.74 8.33
N TRP A 66 28.07 14.02 7.97
CA TRP A 66 29.33 14.49 7.33
C TRP A 66 29.98 15.76 7.92
N ILE A 67 29.84 16.02 9.23
CA ILE A 67 30.79 16.90 9.96
C ILE A 67 31.23 16.24 11.27
N GLY A 68 32.18 15.31 11.18
CA GLY A 68 32.98 14.88 12.32
C GLY A 68 34.15 15.84 12.56
N GLY A 69 34.06 16.69 13.58
CA GLY A 69 35.21 17.49 14.02
C GLY A 69 34.88 18.76 14.82
N LEU A 70 35.58 18.94 15.95
CA LEU A 70 35.66 20.15 16.77
C LEU A 70 34.37 20.65 17.45
N ARG A 71 34.21 20.27 18.72
CA ARG A 71 33.95 21.28 19.77
C ARG A 71 34.89 21.11 20.94
N ALA A 72 35.81 22.06 21.08
CA ALA A 72 36.51 22.31 22.34
C ALA A 72 35.54 22.96 23.34
N GLY A 73 35.70 22.66 24.63
CA GLY A 73 34.83 23.19 25.66
C GLY A 73 35.09 24.68 25.97
N LEU A 74 34.05 25.38 26.40
CA LEU A 74 34.19 26.60 27.18
C LEU A 74 33.03 26.67 28.20
N LEU A 75 33.38 26.61 29.49
CA LEU A 75 32.51 27.06 30.58
C LEU A 75 32.43 28.60 30.55
N LEU A 76 31.29 29.17 30.96
CA LEU A 76 31.18 30.19 32.03
C LEU A 76 29.76 30.78 32.15
N HIS A 77 29.24 30.72 33.38
CA HIS A 77 28.27 31.59 34.10
C HIS A 77 26.84 31.91 33.62
N ASP A 78 25.96 31.90 34.65
CA ASP A 78 24.60 32.41 34.74
C ASP A 78 24.39 33.88 34.34
N SER A 79 23.15 34.20 33.98
CA SER A 79 22.42 35.39 34.48
C SER A 79 20.90 35.20 34.33
N ASP A 80 20.14 35.59 35.36
CA ASP A 80 18.66 35.60 35.36
C ASP A 80 18.04 36.48 34.27
N ALA A 81 16.85 36.10 33.76
CA ALA A 81 15.60 36.86 33.96
C ALA A 81 14.46 36.39 33.04
N ALA A 82 13.30 36.06 33.62
CA ALA A 82 12.03 35.98 32.88
C ALA A 82 11.43 37.39 32.67
N PRO A 83 10.49 37.55 31.72
CA PRO A 83 9.11 37.64 32.19
C PRO A 83 8.06 36.91 31.33
N ARG A 84 6.88 36.76 31.94
CA ARG A 84 5.67 36.10 31.41
C ARG A 84 5.01 36.89 30.27
N GLY A 85 4.31 36.20 29.37
CA GLY A 85 3.17 36.77 28.66
C GLY A 85 2.72 36.04 27.39
N GLY A 86 1.44 35.66 27.32
CA GLY A 86 0.78 35.28 26.06
C GLY A 86 0.51 33.78 25.88
N ARG A 87 -0.61 33.28 26.41
CA ARG A 87 -1.21 32.04 25.88
C ARG A 87 -1.90 32.39 24.56
N GLY A 88 -1.32 31.98 23.44
CA GLY A 88 -2.04 31.89 22.17
C GLY A 88 -3.16 30.86 22.31
N ARG A 89 -4.34 31.20 21.80
CA ARG A 89 -5.50 30.30 21.76
C ARG A 89 -5.59 29.80 20.32
N GLU A 90 -5.17 28.56 20.09
CA GLU A 90 -5.33 27.95 18.77
C GLU A 90 -6.82 27.72 18.50
N GLU A 91 -7.27 28.16 17.32
CA GLU A 91 -8.62 27.91 16.86
C GLU A 91 -8.69 26.49 16.29
N ARG A 92 -9.04 25.53 17.15
CA ARG A 92 -9.40 24.16 16.73
C ARG A 92 -10.51 24.26 15.68
N VAL A 93 -10.19 23.91 14.43
CA VAL A 93 -11.15 23.89 13.32
C VAL A 93 -12.14 22.77 13.60
N MET A 94 -13.41 23.13 13.80
CA MET A 94 -14.47 22.15 14.03
C MET A 94 -14.68 21.30 12.77
N ALA A 95 -14.72 19.98 12.94
CA ALA A 95 -15.30 19.06 11.96
C ALA A 95 -16.74 19.49 11.60
N PRO A 96 -17.21 19.25 10.37
CA PRO A 96 -18.60 19.49 10.02
C PRO A 96 -19.55 18.66 10.92
N ASP A 97 -20.70 19.23 11.27
CA ASP A 97 -21.68 18.68 12.23
C ASP A 97 -22.06 17.22 11.90
N GLY A 98 -21.77 16.31 12.83
CA GLY A 98 -21.85 14.86 12.65
C GLY A 98 -23.27 14.32 12.55
N SER A 99 -23.89 14.47 11.38
CA SER A 99 -25.10 13.73 11.03
C SER A 99 -24.74 12.25 10.78
N ARG A 100 -24.88 11.42 11.82
CA ARG A 100 -24.66 9.96 11.78
C ARG A 100 -25.13 9.31 10.47
N SER A 101 -24.18 8.83 9.69
CA SER A 101 -24.45 7.93 8.56
C SER A 101 -25.14 6.65 9.05
N PRO A 102 -26.12 6.10 8.30
CA PRO A 102 -26.78 4.85 8.67
C PRO A 102 -25.80 3.68 8.58
N GLY A 103 -25.77 2.83 9.61
CA GLY A 103 -24.72 1.83 9.83
C GLY A 103 -24.38 0.93 8.63
N ARG A 104 -23.09 0.65 8.49
CA ARG A 104 -22.48 -0.14 7.41
C ARG A 104 -23.22 -1.46 7.22
N ALA A 105 -23.83 -1.63 6.04
CA ALA A 105 -24.34 -2.90 5.55
C ALA A 105 -23.56 -3.24 4.29
N ALA A 106 -22.80 -4.34 4.32
CA ALA A 106 -21.85 -4.73 3.27
C ALA A 106 -22.44 -4.64 1.85
N ARG A 107 -22.02 -3.62 1.08
CA ARG A 107 -22.50 -3.33 -0.28
C ARG A 107 -21.47 -3.71 -1.32
N ARG A 108 -21.35 -5.01 -1.57
CA ARG A 108 -20.55 -5.56 -2.67
C ARG A 108 -21.16 -5.16 -4.02
N ALA A 109 -20.65 -4.10 -4.64
CA ALA A 109 -21.15 -3.58 -5.91
C ALA A 109 -20.76 -4.50 -7.09
N LEU A 110 -21.71 -5.29 -7.59
CA LEU A 110 -21.51 -6.15 -8.76
C LEU A 110 -21.64 -5.37 -10.08
N TYR A 111 -20.53 -4.85 -10.59
CA TYR A 111 -20.45 -4.33 -11.95
C TYR A 111 -20.10 -5.43 -12.97
N THR A 112 -20.91 -5.56 -14.02
CA THR A 112 -20.79 -6.56 -15.09
C THR A 112 -20.32 -5.98 -16.42
N THR A 113 -19.76 -6.85 -17.25
CA THR A 113 -18.75 -6.58 -18.30
C THR A 113 -19.28 -6.30 -19.72
N ALA A 114 -18.42 -5.63 -20.48
CA ALA A 114 -18.07 -5.97 -21.88
C ALA A 114 -16.54 -5.68 -22.04
N GLY A 115 -15.70 -6.37 -22.81
CA GLY A 115 -15.90 -7.47 -23.77
C GLY A 115 -14.95 -7.30 -24.98
N SER A 116 -14.16 -8.34 -25.32
CA SER A 116 -13.15 -8.45 -26.42
C SER A 116 -11.72 -7.93 -26.10
N GLY A 117 -10.62 -8.40 -26.74
CA GLY A 117 -10.50 -9.61 -27.59
C GLY A 117 -9.21 -9.75 -28.45
N ASN A 118 -8.43 -10.82 -28.19
CA ASN A 118 -7.50 -11.57 -29.10
C ASN A 118 -6.27 -10.94 -29.81
N VAL A 119 -5.10 -11.55 -29.52
CA VAL A 119 -4.09 -12.16 -30.43
C VAL A 119 -3.34 -11.32 -31.49
N SER A 120 -1.99 -11.43 -31.47
CA SER A 120 -1.15 -11.54 -32.69
C SER A 120 0.21 -12.21 -32.39
N ILE A 121 0.77 -12.92 -33.39
CA ILE A 121 2.05 -13.66 -33.34
C ILE A 121 3.03 -13.04 -34.36
N ALA A 122 4.31 -12.91 -34.02
CA ALA A 122 5.41 -12.85 -35.00
C ALA A 122 6.69 -13.51 -34.46
N ARG A 123 7.55 -14.03 -35.35
CA ARG A 123 8.83 -14.70 -35.05
C ARG A 123 10.01 -14.02 -35.75
N GLY A 124 11.16 -14.00 -35.07
CA GLY A 124 12.48 -14.19 -35.68
C GLY A 124 13.30 -12.95 -36.07
N GLY A 125 14.61 -12.98 -35.80
CA GLY A 125 15.58 -11.99 -36.30
C GLY A 125 16.81 -11.80 -35.41
N ASP A 126 17.89 -12.52 -35.70
CA ASP A 126 19.15 -12.64 -34.96
C ASP A 126 19.96 -11.36 -34.60
N SER A 127 20.74 -11.52 -33.51
CA SER A 127 22.13 -11.04 -33.31
C SER A 127 22.51 -9.54 -33.39
N ALA A 128 22.94 -9.02 -32.23
CA ALA A 128 24.17 -8.24 -32.14
C ALA A 128 24.95 -8.61 -30.86
N ARG A 129 26.26 -8.84 -30.98
CA ARG A 129 27.14 -9.32 -29.91
C ARG A 129 27.97 -8.15 -29.38
N SER A 130 27.80 -7.76 -28.12
CA SER A 130 28.66 -6.77 -27.45
C SER A 130 29.56 -7.45 -26.43
N THR A 131 30.85 -7.11 -26.42
CA THR A 131 31.85 -7.70 -25.54
C THR A 131 31.94 -6.92 -24.23
N ALA A 132 31.33 -7.44 -23.17
CA ALA A 132 31.57 -6.94 -21.82
C ALA A 132 32.99 -7.30 -21.36
N ALA A 133 33.68 -6.33 -20.74
CA ALA A 133 34.93 -6.59 -20.03
C ALA A 133 34.61 -7.28 -18.69
N ALA A 134 35.36 -8.32 -18.35
CA ALA A 134 35.14 -9.07 -17.12
C ALA A 134 35.50 -8.23 -15.89
N VAL A 135 34.50 -7.93 -15.05
CA VAL A 135 34.70 -7.63 -13.64
C VAL A 135 34.79 -8.97 -12.90
N GLU A 136 35.73 -9.07 -11.96
CA GLU A 136 36.06 -10.32 -11.28
C GLU A 136 34.98 -10.65 -10.23
N GLU A 137 34.09 -11.59 -10.54
CA GLU A 137 32.98 -11.98 -9.66
C GLU A 137 33.50 -12.57 -8.34
N ARG A 138 33.05 -12.00 -7.21
CA ARG A 138 33.17 -12.64 -5.90
C ARG A 138 32.12 -13.77 -5.81
N PRO A 139 32.52 -15.03 -5.60
CA PRO A 139 31.55 -16.12 -5.52
C PRO A 139 30.85 -16.11 -4.16
N GLY A 140 29.52 -16.00 -4.12
CA GLY A 140 28.78 -16.41 -2.92
C GLY A 140 27.47 -15.73 -2.55
N MET A 141 26.87 -14.84 -3.35
CA MET A 141 25.50 -14.37 -3.07
C MET A 141 24.79 -13.95 -4.37
N THR A 142 24.23 -14.94 -5.09
CA THR A 142 23.34 -14.67 -6.23
C THR A 142 22.02 -14.12 -5.71
N SER A 143 21.68 -12.89 -6.08
CA SER A 143 20.34 -12.35 -5.86
C SER A 143 19.28 -13.30 -6.45
N LYS A 144 18.22 -13.59 -5.69
CA LYS A 144 17.07 -14.38 -6.19
C LYS A 144 16.28 -13.62 -7.27
N ALA A 145 16.45 -12.30 -7.28
CA ALA A 145 15.80 -11.32 -8.12
C ALA A 145 16.23 -11.38 -9.59
N GLY A 146 15.27 -11.57 -10.50
CA GLY A 146 15.43 -11.12 -11.88
C GLY A 146 15.28 -9.60 -11.92
N TRP A 147 16.40 -8.87 -11.96
CA TRP A 147 16.42 -7.41 -12.03
C TRP A 147 16.62 -6.93 -13.47
N GLU A 148 15.65 -6.18 -14.00
CA GLU A 148 15.64 -5.68 -15.37
C GLU A 148 15.42 -4.15 -15.38
N GLN A 149 16.37 -3.40 -15.95
CA GLN A 149 16.12 -1.98 -16.22
C GLN A 149 15.09 -1.83 -17.34
N ILE A 150 14.07 -0.99 -17.15
CA ILE A 150 13.01 -0.74 -18.12
C ILE A 150 12.90 0.75 -18.47
N GLY A 151 12.83 1.03 -19.78
CA GLY A 151 12.85 2.38 -20.32
C GLY A 151 14.24 3.06 -20.27
N ASP A 152 14.26 4.37 -20.48
CA ASP A 152 15.49 5.14 -20.64
C ASP A 152 16.21 5.42 -19.31
N ALA A 153 17.55 5.35 -19.34
CA ALA A 153 18.37 5.60 -18.16
C ALA A 153 18.23 7.05 -17.65
N GLY A 154 18.01 7.20 -16.34
CA GLY A 154 17.83 8.49 -15.69
C GLY A 154 16.50 9.20 -15.95
N ALA A 155 15.55 8.60 -16.68
CA ALA A 155 14.32 9.27 -17.09
C ALA A 155 13.39 9.66 -15.91
N TRP A 156 13.47 8.96 -14.77
CA TRP A 156 12.65 9.23 -13.58
C TRP A 156 13.35 10.05 -12.50
N LYS A 157 14.52 10.64 -12.81
CA LYS A 157 15.39 11.30 -11.82
C LYS A 157 14.74 12.41 -10.99
N ASN A 158 13.72 13.07 -11.52
CA ASN A 158 13.06 14.17 -10.82
C ASN A 158 11.80 13.75 -10.05
N THR A 159 11.48 12.44 -10.00
CA THR A 159 10.32 11.90 -9.28
C THR A 159 10.42 12.22 -7.79
N THR A 160 9.39 12.87 -7.24
CA THR A 160 9.29 13.17 -5.81
C THR A 160 8.33 12.23 -5.10
N VAL A 161 7.24 11.85 -5.77
CA VAL A 161 6.22 10.94 -5.25
C VAL A 161 5.59 10.15 -6.40
N GLY A 162 5.08 8.96 -6.12
CA GLY A 162 4.37 8.17 -7.12
C GLY A 162 3.55 7.05 -6.51
N VAL A 163 2.74 6.40 -7.33
CA VAL A 163 1.82 5.33 -6.93
C VAL A 163 1.67 4.30 -8.06
N GLY A 164 1.68 3.01 -7.72
CA GLY A 164 1.55 1.91 -8.67
C GLY A 164 0.11 1.37 -8.71
N SER A 165 -0.47 1.18 -9.90
CA SER A 165 -1.76 0.48 -10.04
C SER A 165 -1.97 -0.05 -11.46
N LYS A 166 -2.65 -1.21 -11.58
CA LYS A 166 -3.06 -1.82 -12.86
C LYS A 166 -1.94 -1.97 -13.91
N GLY A 167 -0.68 -2.13 -13.48
CA GLY A 167 0.47 -2.22 -14.39
C GLY A 167 0.97 -0.87 -14.93
N ARG A 168 0.59 0.23 -14.27
CA ARG A 168 1.12 1.59 -14.49
C ARG A 168 1.76 2.13 -13.21
N LEU A 169 2.72 3.02 -13.38
CA LEU A 169 3.23 3.89 -12.32
C LEU A 169 2.80 5.32 -12.64
N PHE A 170 2.16 5.99 -11.68
CA PHE A 170 1.82 7.40 -11.78
C PHE A 170 2.79 8.17 -10.90
N THR A 171 3.56 9.09 -11.48
CA THR A 171 4.69 9.74 -10.82
C THR A 171 4.59 11.25 -10.99
N VAL A 172 4.69 11.99 -9.88
CA VAL A 172 4.85 13.44 -9.88
C VAL A 172 6.34 13.77 -9.81
N GLU A 173 6.80 14.62 -10.72
CA GLU A 173 8.15 15.19 -10.69
C GLU A 173 8.19 16.51 -9.92
N SER A 174 9.37 16.88 -9.43
CA SER A 174 9.66 18.22 -8.85
C SER A 174 9.42 19.40 -9.80
N SER A 175 9.17 19.16 -11.09
CA SER A 175 8.69 20.14 -12.07
C SER A 175 7.18 20.45 -11.94
N GLY A 176 6.46 19.71 -11.10
CA GLY A 176 5.02 19.76 -10.94
C GLY A 176 4.24 19.06 -12.07
N LYS A 177 4.90 18.17 -12.81
CA LYS A 177 4.29 17.33 -13.85
C LYS A 177 3.91 15.96 -13.31
N LEU A 178 2.76 15.45 -13.77
CA LEU A 178 2.29 14.09 -13.53
C LEU A 178 2.47 13.26 -14.80
N TYR A 179 3.14 12.13 -14.67
CA TYR A 179 3.35 11.16 -15.75
C TYR A 179 2.69 9.84 -15.43
N ALA A 180 2.26 9.13 -16.47
CA ALA A 180 1.68 7.79 -16.36
C ALA A 180 2.52 6.77 -17.16
N THR A 181 3.46 6.14 -16.47
CA THR A 181 4.42 5.17 -17.03
C THR A 181 3.80 3.78 -17.16
N SER A 182 4.02 3.09 -18.28
CA SER A 182 3.71 1.67 -18.44
C SER A 182 4.78 0.82 -17.75
N ALA A 183 4.42 0.15 -16.65
CA ALA A 183 5.35 -0.66 -15.88
C ALA A 183 5.88 -1.89 -16.68
N ARG A 184 5.19 -2.26 -17.77
CA ARG A 184 5.64 -3.32 -18.69
C ARG A 184 6.77 -2.89 -19.63
N THR A 185 6.91 -1.60 -19.96
CA THR A 185 7.80 -1.15 -21.05
C THR A 185 8.69 0.04 -20.70
N GLY A 186 8.43 0.74 -19.59
CA GLY A 186 9.07 2.02 -19.27
C GLY A 186 8.64 3.19 -20.18
N GLY A 187 7.73 2.96 -21.14
CA GLY A 187 7.15 4.04 -21.95
C GLY A 187 6.17 4.88 -21.12
N TRP A 188 6.22 6.21 -21.25
CA TRP A 188 5.49 7.15 -20.41
C TRP A 188 4.83 8.26 -21.23
N ASP A 189 3.75 8.79 -20.68
CA ASP A 189 3.05 9.99 -21.18
C ASP A 189 2.97 11.03 -20.05
N GLU A 190 3.16 12.31 -20.37
CA GLU A 190 2.79 13.42 -19.47
C GLU A 190 1.26 13.56 -19.52
N VAL A 191 0.60 13.29 -18.40
CA VAL A 191 -0.87 13.32 -18.30
C VAL A 191 -1.39 14.58 -17.60
N GLY A 192 -0.56 15.30 -16.84
CA GLY A 192 -0.98 16.54 -16.19
C GLY A 192 0.17 17.42 -15.71
N SER A 193 -0.14 18.64 -15.30
CA SER A 193 0.84 19.58 -14.71
C SER A 193 0.17 20.58 -13.75
N GLY A 194 1.00 21.23 -12.93
CA GLY A 194 0.57 22.19 -11.91
C GLY A 194 0.56 21.63 -10.48
N TYR A 195 1.14 20.44 -10.28
CA TYR A 195 1.19 19.74 -9.00
C TYR A 195 2.35 20.20 -8.11
N ASN A 196 2.14 20.09 -6.80
CA ASN A 196 3.07 20.27 -5.70
C ASN A 196 2.70 19.24 -4.61
N THR A 197 2.51 17.99 -5.06
CA THR A 197 1.97 16.88 -4.29
C THR A 197 2.96 16.39 -3.23
N GLN A 198 2.49 16.26 -1.98
CA GLN A 198 3.21 15.59 -0.90
C GLN A 198 2.79 14.12 -0.79
N HIS A 199 1.48 13.85 -0.83
CA HIS A 199 0.98 12.47 -0.82
C HIS A 199 0.14 12.18 -2.06
N LEU A 200 0.40 11.04 -2.70
CA LEU A 200 -0.33 10.55 -3.86
C LEU A 200 -0.82 9.14 -3.57
N ALA A 201 -2.13 8.97 -3.48
CA ALA A 201 -2.79 7.68 -3.39
C ALA A 201 -3.58 7.38 -4.67
N ILE A 202 -4.07 6.14 -4.83
CA ILE A 202 -4.88 5.72 -5.98
C ILE A 202 -6.02 4.82 -5.51
N ASP A 203 -7.24 5.13 -5.95
CA ASP A 203 -8.38 4.21 -5.85
C ASP A 203 -9.17 4.22 -7.16
N GLY A 204 -9.58 3.03 -7.60
CA GLY A 204 -10.22 2.84 -8.90
C GLY A 204 -9.37 3.38 -10.05
N ASP A 205 -9.90 4.38 -10.76
CA ASP A 205 -9.24 5.06 -11.89
C ASP A 205 -8.87 6.53 -11.56
N HIS A 206 -8.90 6.90 -10.27
CA HIS A 206 -8.55 8.23 -9.80
C HIS A 206 -7.31 8.21 -8.89
N LEU A 207 -6.45 9.20 -9.06
CA LEU A 207 -5.42 9.55 -8.08
C LEU A 207 -5.99 10.55 -7.08
N TYR A 208 -5.47 10.51 -5.86
CA TYR A 208 -5.82 11.42 -4.78
C TYR A 208 -4.54 12.11 -4.32
N ALA A 209 -4.41 13.39 -4.66
CA ALA A 209 -3.22 14.19 -4.45
C ALA A 209 -3.46 15.17 -3.29
N ILE A 210 -2.72 15.00 -2.19
CA ILE A 210 -2.62 15.99 -1.12
C ILE A 210 -1.45 16.91 -1.46
N GLU A 211 -1.77 18.16 -1.77
CA GLU A 211 -0.82 19.19 -2.15
C GLU A 211 -0.18 19.83 -0.93
N ALA A 212 1.02 20.43 -1.07
CA ALA A 212 1.80 20.97 0.05
C ALA A 212 1.15 22.13 0.84
N ASP A 213 -0.03 22.61 0.43
CA ASP A 213 -0.84 23.56 1.22
C ASP A 213 -2.04 22.91 1.94
N GLY A 214 -2.13 21.57 1.91
CA GLY A 214 -3.18 20.76 2.52
C GLY A 214 -4.47 20.67 1.70
N THR A 215 -4.44 21.01 0.41
CA THR A 215 -5.59 20.83 -0.47
C THR A 215 -5.60 19.41 -1.06
N LEU A 216 -6.69 18.67 -0.88
CA LEU A 216 -6.92 17.39 -1.53
C LEU A 216 -7.55 17.59 -2.92
N TYR A 217 -7.01 16.90 -3.92
CA TYR A 217 -7.57 16.82 -5.27
C TYR A 217 -7.83 15.37 -5.66
N ARG A 218 -9.02 15.12 -6.22
CA ARG A 218 -9.27 13.93 -7.04
C ARG A 218 -8.82 14.23 -8.48
N VAL A 219 -8.02 13.34 -9.06
CA VAL A 219 -7.41 13.49 -10.38
C VAL A 219 -7.73 12.26 -11.23
N GLU A 220 -8.27 12.46 -12.43
CA GLU A 220 -8.51 11.42 -13.43
C GLU A 220 -7.17 10.83 -13.91
N ALA A 221 -6.85 9.58 -13.57
CA ALA A 221 -5.51 9.03 -13.76
C ALA A 221 -5.10 8.93 -15.25
N GLU A 222 -6.06 8.81 -16.17
CA GLU A 222 -5.80 8.78 -17.62
C GLU A 222 -5.51 10.17 -18.22
N THR A 223 -6.04 11.25 -17.64
CA THR A 223 -6.08 12.57 -18.30
C THR A 223 -5.50 13.73 -17.50
N GLY A 224 -5.14 13.50 -16.23
CA GLY A 224 -4.69 14.54 -15.30
C GLY A 224 -5.73 15.63 -15.00
N ALA A 225 -6.97 15.50 -15.47
CA ALA A 225 -8.05 16.42 -15.13
C ALA A 225 -8.38 16.28 -13.64
N TRP A 226 -8.50 17.40 -12.92
CA TRP A 226 -8.63 17.38 -11.47
C TRP A 226 -9.79 18.23 -10.95
N SER A 227 -10.29 17.85 -9.77
CA SER A 227 -11.28 18.58 -8.99
C SER A 227 -10.88 18.55 -7.51
N GLN A 228 -10.95 19.71 -6.84
CA GLN A 228 -10.75 19.78 -5.40
C GLN A 228 -11.81 18.94 -4.68
N LEU A 229 -11.39 18.22 -3.64
CA LEU A 229 -12.24 17.45 -2.74
C LEU A 229 -12.11 18.05 -1.33
N GLY A 230 -13.23 18.23 -0.61
CA GLY A 230 -13.25 18.98 0.65
C GLY A 230 -12.80 20.45 0.54
N LYS A 231 -12.35 21.07 1.65
CA LYS A 231 -11.89 22.47 1.65
C LYS A 231 -10.37 22.58 1.49
N LYS A 232 -9.93 23.76 1.06
CA LYS A 232 -8.52 24.11 0.91
C LYS A 232 -7.83 24.13 2.27
N GLY A 233 -6.81 23.27 2.45
CA GLY A 233 -5.99 23.21 3.65
C GLY A 233 -6.50 22.28 4.74
N ASP A 234 -7.60 21.55 4.52
CA ASP A 234 -8.15 20.60 5.52
C ASP A 234 -7.18 19.41 5.76
N TRP A 235 -6.33 19.02 4.79
CA TRP A 235 -5.30 17.96 4.91
C TRP A 235 -3.89 18.52 5.14
N LYS A 236 -3.78 19.69 5.79
CA LYS A 236 -2.48 20.26 6.11
C LYS A 236 -1.95 19.62 7.39
N GLY A 237 -0.78 18.97 7.31
CA GLY A 237 -0.16 18.28 8.45
C GLY A 237 -0.16 16.76 8.29
N THR A 238 -0.80 16.23 7.24
CA THR A 238 -0.72 14.81 6.89
C THR A 238 0.73 14.34 6.83
N THR A 239 1.02 13.23 7.50
CA THR A 239 2.33 12.56 7.51
C THR A 239 2.34 11.34 6.60
N ALA A 240 1.21 10.65 6.48
CA ALA A 240 1.03 9.48 5.62
C ALA A 240 -0.41 9.39 5.11
N ALA A 241 -0.59 8.82 3.90
CA ALA A 241 -1.91 8.66 3.27
C ALA A 241 -1.95 7.47 2.32
N VAL A 242 -3.09 6.76 2.30
CA VAL A 242 -3.41 5.68 1.36
C VAL A 242 -4.91 5.67 1.05
N ALA A 243 -5.29 5.27 -0.17
CA ALA A 243 -6.68 5.20 -0.61
C ALA A 243 -7.05 3.74 -0.93
N ILE A 244 -8.21 3.30 -0.46
CA ILE A 244 -8.69 1.93 -0.59
C ILE A 244 -10.22 1.88 -0.39
N ASP A 245 -10.91 1.06 -1.18
CA ASP A 245 -12.35 0.80 -1.10
C ASP A 245 -13.28 2.05 -1.06
N GLY A 246 -12.88 3.11 -1.75
CA GLY A 246 -13.62 4.37 -1.82
C GLY A 246 -13.37 5.35 -0.67
N TYR A 247 -12.39 5.06 0.20
CA TYR A 247 -11.94 5.94 1.27
C TYR A 247 -10.47 6.32 1.12
N LEU A 248 -10.11 7.50 1.61
CA LEU A 248 -8.73 7.93 1.82
C LEU A 248 -8.48 7.96 3.32
N TYR A 249 -7.52 7.15 3.77
CA TYR A 249 -7.05 7.13 5.13
C TYR A 249 -5.81 8.00 5.23
N THR A 250 -5.76 8.87 6.25
CA THR A 250 -4.62 9.77 6.48
C THR A 250 -4.27 9.84 7.95
N VAL A 251 -2.98 9.86 8.27
CA VAL A 251 -2.51 10.25 9.61
C VAL A 251 -2.07 11.71 9.56
N SER A 252 -2.55 12.51 10.52
CA SER A 252 -2.19 13.92 10.72
C SER A 252 -2.26 14.22 12.21
N ASP A 253 -1.29 14.97 12.75
CA ASP A 253 -1.24 15.34 14.18
C ASP A 253 -1.56 14.15 15.12
N ASN A 254 -0.84 13.04 14.89
CA ASN A 254 -0.95 11.76 15.60
C ASN A 254 -2.34 11.08 15.58
N THR A 255 -3.26 11.54 14.72
CA THR A 255 -4.64 11.03 14.61
C THR A 255 -4.88 10.40 13.24
N LEU A 256 -5.55 9.24 13.21
CA LEU A 256 -5.99 8.58 11.98
C LEU A 256 -7.38 9.10 11.58
N TYR A 257 -7.52 9.45 10.31
CA TYR A 257 -8.77 9.95 9.72
C TYR A 257 -9.20 9.07 8.55
N GLU A 258 -10.51 8.88 8.41
CA GLU A 258 -11.16 8.33 7.22
C GLU A 258 -11.82 9.48 6.43
N THR A 259 -11.62 9.54 5.12
CA THR A 259 -12.24 10.51 4.20
C THR A 259 -13.04 9.76 3.12
N ASP A 260 -14.33 10.07 2.96
CA ASP A 260 -15.17 9.54 1.88
C ASP A 260 -14.77 10.19 0.54
N LEU A 261 -14.32 9.38 -0.43
CA LEU A 261 -13.80 9.90 -1.72
C LEU A 261 -14.89 10.38 -2.69
N SER A 262 -16.16 10.17 -2.35
CA SER A 262 -17.29 10.65 -3.15
C SER A 262 -17.58 12.13 -2.95
N ASP A 263 -17.36 12.68 -1.74
CA ASP A 263 -17.65 14.08 -1.40
C ASP A 263 -16.56 14.84 -0.60
N GLY A 264 -15.60 14.14 0.01
CA GLY A 264 -14.53 14.75 0.80
C GLY A 264 -14.91 15.09 2.24
N SER A 265 -16.02 14.55 2.74
CA SER A 265 -16.30 14.49 4.18
C SER A 265 -15.31 13.56 4.86
N TRP A 266 -14.95 13.88 6.11
CA TRP A 266 -13.97 13.13 6.88
C TRP A 266 -14.35 13.06 8.36
N GLU A 267 -13.93 11.99 9.03
CA GLU A 267 -14.05 11.79 10.47
C GLU A 267 -12.78 11.11 11.05
N VAL A 268 -12.64 11.16 12.38
CA VAL A 268 -11.58 10.44 13.10
C VAL A 268 -11.94 8.95 13.10
N LEU A 269 -10.99 8.09 12.74
CA LEU A 269 -11.14 6.64 12.80
C LEU A 269 -10.43 6.12 14.05
N GLY A 270 -11.20 5.61 15.00
CA GLY A 270 -10.71 5.26 16.34
C GLY A 270 -10.81 6.44 17.32
N GLU A 271 -9.71 6.79 17.98
CA GLU A 271 -9.62 7.86 18.98
C GLU A 271 -8.74 9.03 18.49
N GLU A 272 -8.97 10.26 18.98
CA GLU A 272 -8.03 11.38 18.76
C GLU A 272 -6.70 11.01 19.45
N GLY A 273 -5.59 11.02 18.71
CA GLY A 273 -4.27 10.78 19.28
C GLY A 273 -3.78 11.97 20.10
N ASP A 274 -2.96 11.69 21.12
CA ASP A 274 -2.22 12.70 21.86
C ASP A 274 -0.69 12.46 21.80
N GLU A 275 0.08 13.27 22.53
CA GLU A 275 1.55 13.23 22.52
C GLU A 275 2.14 11.93 23.13
N ASP A 276 1.36 11.17 23.91
CA ASP A 276 1.81 9.99 24.64
C ASP A 276 1.24 8.67 24.04
N ASP A 277 -0.02 8.67 23.55
CA ASP A 277 -0.75 7.47 23.08
C ASP A 277 -1.28 7.56 21.62
N GLY A 278 -0.79 8.50 20.80
CA GLY A 278 -1.18 8.69 19.39
C GLY A 278 -0.34 7.91 18.34
N TRP A 279 -0.74 8.02 17.06
CA TRP A 279 -0.04 7.40 15.92
C TRP A 279 1.27 8.13 15.58
N ASP A 280 2.42 7.45 15.57
CA ASP A 280 3.73 7.92 15.06
C ASP A 280 4.02 7.26 13.70
N THR A 281 3.02 7.30 12.81
CA THR A 281 3.04 6.61 11.53
C THR A 281 4.05 7.21 10.57
N ARG A 282 5.02 6.39 10.17
CA ARG A 282 6.00 6.70 9.13
C ARG A 282 5.53 6.29 7.74
N PHE A 283 4.80 5.17 7.63
CA PHE A 283 4.17 4.72 6.40
C PHE A 283 2.78 4.14 6.67
N LEU A 284 1.76 4.73 6.09
CA LEU A 284 0.39 4.19 6.05
C LEU A 284 0.17 3.58 4.68
N PHE A 285 -0.05 2.28 4.58
CA PHE A 285 -0.17 1.55 3.31
C PHE A 285 -1.30 0.53 3.35
N ALA A 286 -1.57 -0.14 2.22
CA ALA A 286 -2.57 -1.20 2.17
C ALA A 286 -2.13 -2.34 1.24
N ASP A 287 -2.71 -3.52 1.45
CA ASP A 287 -2.59 -4.68 0.57
C ASP A 287 -3.94 -5.40 0.50
N ASP A 288 -4.37 -5.76 -0.71
CA ASP A 288 -5.75 -6.17 -1.03
C ASP A 288 -6.81 -5.21 -0.45
N ASP A 289 -7.54 -5.62 0.59
CA ASP A 289 -8.66 -4.87 1.23
C ASP A 289 -8.28 -4.41 2.67
N THR A 290 -6.98 -4.48 3.05
CA THR A 290 -6.52 -4.28 4.44
C THR A 290 -5.58 -3.08 4.60
N LEU A 291 -5.82 -2.27 5.65
CA LEU A 291 -5.01 -1.11 6.02
C LEU A 291 -3.86 -1.52 6.98
N TYR A 292 -2.69 -0.94 6.78
CA TYR A 292 -1.49 -1.19 7.58
C TYR A 292 -0.78 0.12 7.93
N SER A 293 -0.20 0.16 9.13
CA SER A 293 0.74 1.23 9.50
C SER A 293 2.08 0.67 9.96
N LEU A 294 3.16 1.27 9.46
CA LEU A 294 4.51 1.10 9.98
C LEU A 294 4.92 2.40 10.70
N GLU A 295 5.07 2.29 12.01
CA GLU A 295 5.41 3.38 12.93
C GLU A 295 6.92 3.69 12.92
N SER A 296 7.29 4.91 13.33
CA SER A 296 8.67 5.42 13.33
C SER A 296 9.64 4.62 14.22
N ASP A 297 9.14 3.88 15.21
CA ASP A 297 9.94 3.00 16.06
C ASP A 297 10.41 1.72 15.33
N GLY A 298 9.69 1.32 14.27
CA GLY A 298 9.85 0.09 13.49
C GLY A 298 8.76 -0.97 13.71
N SER A 299 7.66 -0.64 14.40
CA SER A 299 6.54 -1.54 14.67
C SER A 299 5.48 -1.51 13.56
N LEU A 300 5.02 -2.69 13.13
CA LEU A 300 4.02 -2.87 12.08
C LEU A 300 2.66 -3.26 12.68
N TYR A 301 1.59 -2.64 12.20
CA TYR A 301 0.22 -2.87 12.65
C TYR A 301 -0.72 -3.10 11.46
N GLU A 302 -1.62 -4.08 11.59
CA GLU A 302 -2.85 -4.19 10.81
C GLU A 302 -3.93 -3.34 11.47
N ILE A 303 -4.73 -2.62 10.67
CA ILE A 303 -5.76 -1.69 11.12
C ILE A 303 -7.11 -2.09 10.50
N ASP A 304 -8.15 -2.17 11.34
CA ASP A 304 -9.53 -2.36 10.91
C ASP A 304 -10.09 -1.06 10.33
N GLY A 305 -10.47 -1.07 9.05
CA GLY A 305 -11.03 0.09 8.34
C GLY A 305 -12.49 0.43 8.70
N ASP A 306 -13.17 -0.36 9.53
CA ASP A 306 -14.51 -0.03 10.05
C ASP A 306 -14.46 0.78 11.35
N ASP A 307 -13.43 0.61 12.21
CA ASP A 307 -13.37 1.26 13.53
C ASP A 307 -11.99 1.76 14.02
N GLY A 308 -10.90 1.51 13.28
CA GLY A 308 -9.55 1.96 13.65
C GLY A 308 -8.87 1.11 14.72
N SER A 309 -9.48 0.02 15.19
CA SER A 309 -8.82 -0.95 16.05
C SER A 309 -7.67 -1.65 15.32
N TRP A 310 -6.63 -2.05 16.04
CA TRP A 310 -5.38 -2.51 15.43
C TRP A 310 -4.83 -3.78 16.07
N THR A 311 -3.97 -4.48 15.33
CA THR A 311 -3.22 -5.66 15.78
C THR A 311 -1.77 -5.58 15.30
N GLN A 312 -0.81 -5.73 16.22
CA GLN A 312 0.61 -5.74 15.87
C GLN A 312 0.99 -7.01 15.08
N ILE A 313 1.83 -6.84 14.06
CA ILE A 313 2.40 -7.88 13.22
C ILE A 313 3.92 -7.98 13.49
N GLY A 314 4.42 -9.20 13.73
CA GLY A 314 5.84 -9.42 14.03
C GLY A 314 6.26 -8.91 15.40
N ASN A 315 7.51 -8.46 15.55
CA ASN A 315 8.03 -7.90 16.79
C ASN A 315 8.17 -6.37 16.70
N GLU A 316 8.12 -5.72 17.86
CA GLU A 316 8.41 -4.29 18.02
C GLU A 316 9.79 -3.94 17.45
N GLY A 317 9.84 -2.92 16.59
CA GLY A 317 11.09 -2.41 16.00
C GLY A 317 11.73 -3.24 14.88
N ASP A 318 11.12 -4.35 14.42
CA ASP A 318 11.68 -5.21 13.36
C ASP A 318 11.93 -4.45 12.03
N TRP A 319 11.16 -3.40 11.73
CA TRP A 319 11.23 -2.60 10.49
C TRP A 319 11.78 -1.17 10.69
N LYS A 320 12.52 -0.93 11.78
CA LYS A 320 13.04 0.40 12.14
C LYS A 320 13.90 1.06 11.04
N GLY A 321 14.55 0.23 10.22
CA GLY A 321 15.43 0.69 9.14
C GLY A 321 14.71 1.02 7.83
N THR A 322 13.39 0.84 7.71
CA THR A 322 12.72 0.93 6.40
C THR A 322 12.82 2.34 5.82
N ARG A 323 13.50 2.47 4.67
CA ARG A 323 13.64 3.74 3.93
C ARG A 323 12.50 3.95 2.95
N THR A 324 12.11 2.88 2.27
CA THR A 324 11.02 2.83 1.29
C THR A 324 10.45 1.43 1.29
N LEU A 325 9.16 1.31 0.99
CA LEU A 325 8.46 0.05 0.91
C LEU A 325 7.52 -0.02 -0.30
N ALA A 326 7.01 -1.22 -0.60
CA ALA A 326 5.86 -1.47 -1.46
C ALA A 326 5.14 -2.75 -1.03
N THR A 327 3.84 -2.84 -1.29
CA THR A 327 3.02 -4.04 -1.05
C THR A 327 2.69 -4.75 -2.35
N LEU A 328 2.70 -6.09 -2.32
CA LEU A 328 2.18 -6.92 -3.40
C LEU A 328 1.91 -8.37 -2.94
N ASP A 329 0.68 -8.86 -3.18
CA ASP A 329 0.26 -10.25 -3.02
C ASP A 329 0.51 -10.81 -1.59
N GLY A 330 0.02 -10.12 -0.55
CA GLY A 330 0.13 -10.52 0.86
C GLY A 330 1.49 -10.23 1.50
N HIS A 331 2.33 -9.42 0.84
CA HIS A 331 3.70 -9.18 1.26
C HIS A 331 4.10 -7.71 1.19
N LEU A 332 4.84 -7.30 2.21
CA LEU A 332 5.56 -6.03 2.29
C LEU A 332 7.00 -6.26 1.79
N TYR A 333 7.42 -5.44 0.84
CA TYR A 333 8.79 -5.38 0.30
C TYR A 333 9.43 -4.09 0.81
N SER A 334 10.37 -4.18 1.73
CA SER A 334 11.03 -3.01 2.35
C SER A 334 12.51 -2.96 2.00
N VAL A 335 13.01 -1.78 1.63
CA VAL A 335 14.45 -1.53 1.52
C VAL A 335 14.90 -0.78 2.76
N GLU A 336 15.84 -1.37 3.48
CA GLU A 336 16.30 -0.87 4.77
C GLU A 336 17.48 0.12 4.61
N GLU A 337 17.89 0.76 5.70
CA GLU A 337 19.08 1.63 5.78
C GLU A 337 20.38 0.90 5.37
N SER A 338 20.43 -0.42 5.51
CA SER A 338 21.54 -1.26 5.04
C SER A 338 21.62 -1.36 3.51
N GLY A 339 20.59 -0.92 2.78
CA GLY A 339 20.44 -1.11 1.34
C GLY A 339 19.82 -2.46 0.95
N VAL A 340 19.63 -3.39 1.89
CA VAL A 340 19.09 -4.73 1.65
C VAL A 340 17.57 -4.66 1.43
N LEU A 341 17.05 -5.43 0.47
CA LEU A 341 15.62 -5.65 0.28
C LEU A 341 15.16 -6.86 1.09
N TYR A 342 14.14 -6.67 1.92
CA TYR A 342 13.44 -7.73 2.63
C TYR A 342 12.06 -7.98 2.03
N LYS A 343 11.59 -9.21 2.18
CA LYS A 343 10.22 -9.63 1.91
C LYS A 343 9.58 -10.12 3.20
N THR A 344 8.57 -9.39 3.66
CA THR A 344 7.78 -9.67 4.87
C THR A 344 6.42 -10.22 4.47
N ASN A 345 5.96 -11.30 5.11
CA ASN A 345 4.60 -11.79 4.97
C ASN A 345 3.67 -11.05 5.94
N LEU A 346 2.70 -10.28 5.42
CA LEU A 346 1.88 -9.38 6.23
C LEU A 346 1.01 -10.14 7.26
N SER A 347 0.52 -11.34 6.93
CA SER A 347 -0.30 -12.14 7.86
C SER A 347 0.47 -12.75 9.05
N THR A 348 1.80 -12.63 9.11
CA THR A 348 2.63 -13.30 10.14
C THR A 348 3.82 -12.50 10.65
N GLY A 349 4.21 -11.41 9.98
CA GLY A 349 5.43 -10.65 10.25
C GLY A 349 6.73 -11.40 9.96
N GLN A 350 6.67 -12.64 9.45
CA GLN A 350 7.86 -13.39 9.08
C GLN A 350 8.51 -12.75 7.86
N TRP A 351 9.81 -12.48 7.95
CA TRP A 351 10.59 -11.83 6.89
C TRP A 351 11.79 -12.66 6.45
N GLU A 352 12.18 -12.52 5.18
CA GLU A 352 13.44 -13.02 4.63
C GLU A 352 14.18 -11.93 3.84
N GLU A 353 15.51 -12.00 3.80
CA GLU A 353 16.31 -11.25 2.84
C GLU A 353 15.98 -11.74 1.41
N TYR A 354 15.64 -10.79 0.54
CA TYR A 354 15.18 -11.07 -0.83
C TYR A 354 16.12 -10.49 -1.91
N GLY A 355 16.83 -9.40 -1.61
CA GLY A 355 17.78 -8.76 -2.52
C GLY A 355 18.91 -8.03 -1.79
N SER A 356 20.09 -7.95 -2.40
CA SER A 356 21.31 -7.50 -1.73
C SER A 356 21.44 -5.97 -1.68
N ALA A 357 22.33 -5.47 -0.82
CA ALA A 357 22.68 -4.05 -0.75
C ALA A 357 23.38 -3.52 -2.02
N ASP A 358 24.06 -4.39 -2.77
CA ASP A 358 24.68 -4.02 -4.05
C ASP A 358 23.62 -3.80 -5.15
N ASP A 359 22.47 -4.47 -5.05
CA ASP A 359 21.33 -4.27 -5.97
C ASP A 359 20.43 -3.11 -5.51
N PHE A 360 20.00 -3.09 -4.25
CA PHE A 360 18.94 -2.19 -3.77
C PHE A 360 19.41 -0.95 -3.02
N GLY A 361 20.72 -0.80 -2.77
CA GLY A 361 21.29 0.33 -2.03
C GLY A 361 20.86 1.70 -2.55
N ALA A 362 20.86 1.89 -3.87
CA ALA A 362 20.48 3.13 -4.54
C ALA A 362 18.96 3.34 -4.71
N THR A 363 18.12 2.43 -4.20
CA THR A 363 16.65 2.56 -4.31
C THR A 363 16.17 3.78 -3.51
N GLN A 364 15.42 4.66 -4.18
CA GLN A 364 14.76 5.83 -3.59
C GLN A 364 13.27 5.56 -3.36
N LEU A 365 12.59 4.93 -4.33
CA LEU A 365 11.14 4.65 -4.30
C LEU A 365 10.89 3.21 -4.72
N LEU A 366 9.87 2.58 -4.15
CA LEU A 366 9.37 1.26 -4.56
C LEU A 366 7.89 1.32 -4.94
N PHE A 367 7.46 0.47 -5.88
CA PHE A 367 6.04 0.36 -6.26
C PHE A 367 5.67 -1.10 -6.50
N GLY A 368 4.56 -1.57 -5.93
CA GLY A 368 3.95 -2.84 -6.29
C GLY A 368 2.90 -2.62 -7.37
N THR A 369 3.03 -3.26 -8.55
CA THR A 369 1.94 -3.22 -9.53
C THR A 369 1.95 -4.40 -10.50
N GLY A 370 0.75 -4.89 -10.83
CA GLY A 370 0.57 -6.03 -11.73
C GLY A 370 1.04 -7.35 -11.09
N LYS A 371 2.33 -7.68 -11.25
CA LYS A 371 2.98 -8.93 -10.75
C LYS A 371 4.45 -8.75 -10.39
N ALA A 372 4.88 -7.51 -10.22
CA ALA A 372 6.27 -7.16 -10.00
C ALA A 372 6.35 -5.96 -9.05
N VAL A 373 7.47 -5.89 -8.34
CA VAL A 373 7.90 -4.68 -7.65
C VAL A 373 8.80 -3.88 -8.59
N TYR A 374 8.76 -2.56 -8.49
CA TYR A 374 9.55 -1.65 -9.31
C TYR A 374 10.31 -0.70 -8.40
N SER A 375 11.59 -0.48 -8.68
CA SER A 375 12.40 0.52 -7.99
C SER A 375 12.72 1.70 -8.91
N ILE A 376 12.61 2.91 -8.38
CA ILE A 376 13.31 4.07 -8.95
C ILE A 376 14.55 4.31 -8.09
N GLU A 377 15.72 4.32 -8.71
CA GLU A 377 16.99 4.66 -8.07
C GLU A 377 17.23 6.18 -8.03
N GLU A 378 18.09 6.65 -7.12
CA GLU A 378 18.54 8.06 -7.02
C GLU A 378 19.07 8.66 -8.33
N ASN A 379 19.58 7.82 -9.24
CA ASN A 379 20.06 8.24 -10.55
C ASN A 379 18.93 8.47 -11.58
N GLY A 380 17.71 8.02 -11.28
CA GLY A 380 16.52 8.08 -12.13
C GLY A 380 16.27 6.87 -13.03
N ASN A 381 16.99 5.76 -12.84
CA ASN A 381 16.72 4.50 -13.51
C ASN A 381 15.50 3.81 -12.87
N LEU A 382 14.63 3.24 -13.71
CA LEU A 382 13.54 2.37 -13.29
C LEU A 382 13.94 0.90 -13.51
N TYR A 383 13.89 0.10 -12.45
CA TYR A 383 14.08 -1.35 -12.52
C TYR A 383 12.79 -2.10 -12.18
N LYS A 384 12.67 -3.30 -12.73
CA LYS A 384 11.60 -4.25 -12.51
C LYS A 384 12.17 -5.49 -11.81
N LEU A 385 11.49 -5.91 -10.75
CA LEU A 385 11.72 -7.12 -9.99
C LEU A 385 10.54 -8.09 -10.22
N ASP A 386 10.75 -9.13 -11.03
CA ASP A 386 9.79 -10.24 -11.11
C ASP A 386 9.86 -11.11 -9.84
N LEU A 387 8.70 -11.62 -9.39
CA LEU A 387 8.49 -12.29 -8.10
C LEU A 387 8.06 -13.77 -8.20
#